data_AF-A0A4R0NV57-F1
#
_entry.id   AF-A0A4R0NV57-F1
#
_cell.length_a   1.000
_cell.length_b   1.000
_cell.length_c   1.000
_cell.angle_alpha   90.00
_cell.angle_beta   90.00
_cell.angle_gamma   90.00
#
_symmetry.space_group_name_H-M   'P 1'
#
loop_
_entity.id
_entity.type
_entity.pdbx_description
1 polymer ?
#
loop_
_entity_poly.entity_id
_entity_poly.type
_entity_poly.pdbx_seq_one_letter_code
_entity_poly.pdbx_strand_id
1 'polypeptide(L)'
;MKKALLILFIAFSAGFISCTKSPIPVDEVKEPEPVIKAIEFDVTKLYGKWKATESLIDAGDGKGVWKPIAGDSLYIKFNSDGTIEGNGFRDDPISYKVLPNSRLEVTIKGNISYTFGISISGQTLNLRPNCIEGCGTRFVKVE
;
A
#
# COMPACT_ATOMS: atom_id res chain seq x y z
N MET A 1 -39.75 41.72 -61.38
CA MET A 1 -40.18 41.19 -62.69
C MET A 1 -38.96 40.71 -63.46
N LYS A 2 -39.08 39.58 -64.20
CA LYS A 2 -38.08 38.81 -64.97
C LYS A 2 -37.36 37.75 -64.11
N LYS A 3 -37.88 36.51 -63.99
CA LYS A 3 -38.11 35.39 -64.95
C LYS A 3 -36.86 34.55 -65.19
N ALA A 4 -37.01 33.26 -64.83
CA ALA A 4 -36.40 32.05 -65.40
C ALA A 4 -34.86 31.95 -65.24
N LEU A 5 -34.24 30.78 -65.17
CA LEU A 5 -34.58 29.55 -65.87
C LEU A 5 -33.89 28.37 -65.17
N LEU A 6 -34.68 27.32 -64.99
CA LEU A 6 -34.27 25.98 -64.55
C LEU A 6 -33.46 25.33 -65.68
N ILE A 7 -32.25 24.83 -65.40
CA ILE A 7 -31.60 23.83 -66.26
C ILE A 7 -31.15 22.66 -65.39
N LEU A 8 -31.85 21.55 -65.59
CA LEU A 8 -31.59 20.21 -65.10
C LEU A 8 -30.56 19.57 -66.05
N PHE A 9 -29.37 19.21 -65.57
CA PHE A 9 -28.45 18.33 -66.30
C PHE A 9 -28.48 16.92 -65.69
N ILE A 10 -28.70 15.97 -66.59
CA ILE A 10 -28.87 14.54 -66.35
C ILE A 10 -27.49 13.86 -66.35
N ALA A 11 -27.31 12.98 -65.37
CA ALA A 11 -26.51 11.75 -65.28
C ALA A 11 -25.28 11.53 -66.20
N PHE A 12 -24.15 11.13 -65.61
CA PHE A 12 -23.58 9.77 -65.69
C PHE A 12 -22.11 9.78 -65.21
N SER A 13 -21.81 9.02 -64.16
CA SER A 13 -20.66 8.11 -64.13
C SER A 13 -20.62 7.41 -62.77
N ALA A 14 -20.75 6.08 -62.85
CA ALA A 14 -20.66 5.18 -61.72
C ALA A 14 -19.33 5.37 -60.97
N GLY A 15 -19.43 5.43 -59.65
CA GLY A 15 -18.31 5.66 -58.75
C GLY A 15 -17.24 4.58 -58.87
N PHE A 16 -16.00 5.03 -58.98
CA PHE A 16 -14.87 4.24 -58.53
C PHE A 16 -14.95 4.13 -57.01
N ILE A 17 -15.10 2.90 -56.53
CA ILE A 17 -14.94 2.52 -55.13
C ILE A 17 -13.47 2.79 -54.77
N SER A 18 -13.19 3.97 -54.24
CA SER A 18 -11.96 4.26 -53.53
C SER A 18 -12.30 4.33 -52.05
N CYS A 19 -11.97 3.28 -51.32
CA CYS A 19 -11.99 3.29 -49.86
C CYS A 19 -10.98 4.31 -49.37
N THR A 20 -11.41 5.56 -49.18
CA THR A 20 -10.71 6.46 -48.29
C THR A 20 -10.99 5.98 -46.87
N LYS A 21 -9.97 5.38 -46.26
CA LYS A 21 -9.92 5.12 -44.82
C LYS A 21 -10.14 6.47 -44.14
N SER A 22 -11.37 6.73 -43.69
CA SER A 22 -11.67 7.90 -42.87
C SER A 22 -10.81 7.80 -41.62
N PRO A 23 -10.02 8.83 -41.28
CA PRO A 23 -9.38 8.89 -39.98
C PRO A 23 -10.51 8.91 -38.94
N ILE A 24 -10.53 7.90 -38.08
CA ILE A 24 -11.38 7.91 -36.88
C ILE A 24 -10.97 9.18 -36.11
N PRO A 25 -11.91 10.07 -35.73
CA PRO A 25 -11.62 11.16 -34.84
C PRO A 25 -10.98 10.57 -33.59
N VAL A 26 -9.75 11.00 -33.30
CA VAL A 26 -9.08 10.66 -32.05
C VAL A 26 -9.77 11.51 -30.99
N ASP A 27 -10.99 11.11 -30.62
CA ASP A 27 -11.59 11.58 -29.39
C ASP A 27 -10.63 11.15 -28.29
N GLU A 28 -10.07 12.16 -27.63
CA GLU A 28 -9.16 12.11 -26.52
C GLU A 28 -9.54 10.96 -25.59
N VAL A 29 -8.84 9.83 -25.72
CA VAL A 29 -8.89 8.77 -24.73
C VAL A 29 -8.21 9.37 -23.52
N LYS A 30 -8.99 10.01 -22.64
CA LYS A 30 -8.57 10.35 -21.30
C LYS A 30 -8.17 9.03 -20.66
N GLU A 31 -6.86 8.79 -20.58
CA GLU A 31 -6.32 7.63 -19.89
C GLU A 31 -7.03 7.53 -18.53
N PRO A 32 -7.66 6.40 -18.20
CA PRO A 32 -8.25 6.27 -16.88
C PRO A 32 -7.11 6.42 -15.88
N GLU A 33 -7.19 7.48 -15.07
CA GLU A 33 -6.32 7.67 -13.91
C GLU A 33 -6.22 6.34 -13.16
N PRO A 34 -5.04 5.88 -12.71
CA PRO A 34 -4.92 4.59 -12.05
C PRO A 34 -5.76 4.57 -10.76
N VAL A 35 -6.98 4.03 -10.86
CA VAL A 35 -7.90 3.85 -9.73
C VAL A 35 -7.47 2.62 -8.93
N ILE A 36 -6.33 2.70 -8.26
CA ILE A 36 -6.14 2.06 -6.97
C ILE A 36 -5.36 3.05 -6.11
N LYS A 37 -6.08 3.91 -5.38
CA LYS A 37 -5.47 4.58 -4.22
C LYS A 37 -5.03 3.46 -3.27
N ALA A 38 -3.74 3.14 -3.27
CA ALA A 38 -3.14 2.37 -2.20
C ALA A 38 -3.59 3.04 -0.89
N ILE A 39 -4.27 2.28 -0.04
CA ILE A 39 -4.69 2.78 1.27
C ILE A 39 -3.39 3.06 2.02
N GLU A 40 -3.01 4.34 2.04
CA GLU A 40 -1.74 4.77 2.60
C GLU A 40 -1.77 4.57 4.11
N PHE A 41 -0.75 3.90 4.64
CA PHE A 41 -0.62 3.72 6.08
C PHE A 41 -0.30 5.08 6.70
N ASP A 42 -1.16 5.56 7.59
CA ASP A 42 -0.92 6.79 8.34
C ASP A 42 0.22 6.57 9.36
N VAL A 43 1.44 6.92 8.94
CA VAL A 43 2.67 6.77 9.73
C VAL A 43 2.62 7.54 11.04
N THR A 44 1.84 8.62 11.14
CA THR A 44 1.77 9.43 12.36
C THR A 44 1.17 8.66 13.53
N LYS A 45 0.32 7.65 13.24
CA LYS A 45 -0.25 6.75 14.25
C LYS A 45 0.80 5.85 14.89
N LEU A 46 1.92 5.60 14.22
CA LEU A 46 3.00 4.75 14.70
C LEU A 46 3.89 5.43 15.74
N TYR A 47 3.99 6.76 15.71
CA TYR A 47 4.89 7.49 16.60
C TYR A 47 4.59 7.29 18.07
N GLY A 48 5.63 7.33 18.89
CA GLY A 48 5.53 7.16 20.34
C GLY A 48 6.00 5.79 20.81
N LYS A 49 5.72 5.49 22.08
CA LYS A 49 6.25 4.31 22.77
C LYS A 49 5.18 3.23 22.88
N TRP A 50 5.58 2.00 22.61
CA TRP A 50 4.73 0.82 22.53
C TRP A 50 5.30 -0.27 23.43
N LYS A 51 4.53 -0.72 24.41
CA LYS A 51 4.92 -1.80 25.33
C LYS A 51 4.34 -3.13 24.86
N ALA A 52 5.16 -4.17 24.78
CA ALA A 52 4.70 -5.50 24.41
C ALA A 52 3.78 -6.05 25.51
N THR A 53 2.70 -6.72 25.09
CA THR A 53 1.67 -7.25 25.99
C THR A 53 1.41 -8.71 25.73
N GLU A 54 1.41 -9.13 24.47
CA GLU A 54 1.10 -10.50 24.08
C GLU A 54 1.99 -10.98 22.93
N SER A 55 2.20 -12.29 22.85
CA SER A 55 2.82 -12.96 21.71
C SER A 55 1.90 -14.04 21.16
N LEU A 56 2.05 -14.29 19.85
CA LEU A 56 1.37 -15.35 19.12
C LEU A 56 2.43 -16.26 18.53
N ILE A 57 2.24 -17.56 18.74
CA ILE A 57 2.95 -18.65 18.03
C ILE A 57 1.89 -19.70 17.72
N ASP A 58 1.80 -20.08 16.45
CA ASP A 58 0.91 -21.10 15.90
C ASP A 58 1.79 -22.21 15.29
N ALA A 59 1.45 -23.47 15.55
CA ALA A 59 2.19 -24.64 15.05
C ALA A 59 1.72 -25.07 13.64
N GLY A 60 1.14 -24.14 12.87
CA GLY A 60 0.64 -24.38 11.52
C GLY A 60 -0.75 -25.02 11.46
N ASP A 61 -1.44 -25.19 12.59
CA ASP A 61 -2.78 -25.78 12.65
C ASP A 61 -3.91 -24.73 12.67
N GLY A 62 -3.54 -23.44 12.70
CA GLY A 62 -4.47 -22.31 12.68
C GLY A 62 -5.16 -22.04 14.01
N LYS A 63 -4.70 -22.68 15.10
CA LYS A 63 -5.29 -22.54 16.45
C LYS A 63 -4.40 -21.73 17.39
N GLY A 64 -3.42 -21.02 16.86
CA GLY A 64 -2.58 -20.11 17.63
C GLY A 64 -3.43 -19.09 18.39
N VAL A 65 -3.11 -18.91 19.67
CA VAL A 65 -3.75 -17.92 20.54
C VAL A 65 -2.73 -16.92 21.04
N TRP A 66 -3.16 -15.67 21.17
CA TRP A 66 -2.37 -14.62 21.82
C TRP A 66 -2.24 -14.97 23.30
N LYS A 67 -1.00 -14.95 23.80
CA LYS A 67 -0.68 -15.22 25.20
C LYS A 67 0.06 -14.02 25.80
N PRO A 68 -0.21 -13.64 27.05
CA PRO A 68 0.53 -12.59 27.73
C PRO A 68 2.04 -12.88 27.75
N ILE A 69 2.85 -11.85 27.50
CA ILE A 69 4.30 -11.94 27.68
C ILE A 69 4.61 -11.76 29.17
N ALA A 70 5.26 -12.75 29.77
CA ALA A 70 5.77 -12.70 31.14
C ALA A 70 7.24 -12.28 31.15
N GLY A 71 7.66 -11.58 32.21
CA GLY A 71 9.05 -11.16 32.42
C GLY A 71 9.28 -9.66 32.13
N ASP A 72 10.49 -9.34 31.70
CA ASP A 72 10.93 -7.95 31.48
C ASP A 72 10.05 -7.24 30.45
N SER A 73 9.83 -5.94 30.70
CA SER A 73 9.01 -5.10 29.84
C SER A 73 9.72 -4.81 28.52
N LEU A 74 9.36 -5.54 27.46
CA LEU A 74 9.79 -5.22 26.09
C LEU A 74 9.04 -3.99 25.58
N TYR A 75 9.75 -3.08 24.93
CA TYR A 75 9.14 -1.91 24.29
C TYR A 75 9.83 -1.51 22.99
N ILE A 76 9.10 -0.76 22.16
CA ILE A 76 9.58 -0.12 20.94
C ILE A 76 9.12 1.33 20.97
N LYS A 77 9.99 2.27 20.59
CA LYS A 77 9.63 3.66 20.38
C LYS A 77 9.95 4.06 18.95
N PHE A 78 8.94 4.55 18.23
CA PHE A 78 9.09 5.08 16.88
C PHE A 78 9.16 6.60 16.95
N ASN A 79 10.30 7.17 16.57
CA ASN A 79 10.48 8.62 16.51
C ASN A 79 10.05 9.15 15.13
N SER A 80 9.63 10.42 15.08
CA SER A 80 9.16 11.05 13.83
C SER A 80 10.27 11.29 12.80
N ASP A 81 11.54 11.21 13.21
CA ASP A 81 12.72 11.35 12.34
C ASP A 81 13.14 10.03 11.67
N GLY A 82 12.40 8.93 11.89
CA GLY A 82 12.71 7.62 11.33
C GLY A 82 13.70 6.80 12.18
N THR A 83 14.12 7.29 13.35
CA THR A 83 14.89 6.50 14.31
C THR A 83 13.96 5.63 15.17
N ILE A 84 14.51 4.54 15.70
CA ILE A 84 13.78 3.58 16.52
C ILE A 84 14.60 3.24 17.76
N GLU A 85 13.95 3.12 18.91
CA GLU A 85 14.59 2.80 20.18
C GLU A 85 13.86 1.64 20.86
N GLY A 86 14.56 0.96 21.78
CA GLY A 86 13.99 -0.03 22.68
C GLY A 86 14.59 -1.41 22.52
N ASN A 87 14.02 -2.36 23.28
CA ASN A 87 14.47 -3.74 23.40
C ASN A 87 13.44 -4.75 22.85
N GLY A 88 12.44 -4.27 22.11
CA GLY A 88 11.41 -5.12 21.49
C GLY A 88 11.88 -5.93 20.28
N PHE A 89 13.10 -5.67 19.78
CA PHE A 89 13.77 -6.45 18.75
C PHE A 89 14.92 -7.25 19.38
N ARG A 90 15.24 -8.40 18.77
CA ARG A 90 16.34 -9.26 19.25
C ARG A 90 17.70 -8.57 19.13
N ASP A 91 17.87 -7.78 18.07
CA ASP A 91 19.10 -7.06 17.74
C ASP A 91 18.89 -5.56 17.92
N ASP A 92 19.98 -4.79 18.00
CA ASP A 92 19.96 -3.34 18.23
C ASP A 92 19.38 -2.58 17.02
N PRO A 93 18.14 -2.06 17.10
CA PRO A 93 17.51 -1.37 15.98
C PRO A 93 18.04 0.07 15.90
N ILE A 94 18.21 0.60 14.68
CA ILE A 94 18.77 1.95 14.46
C ILE A 94 17.79 2.88 13.74
N SER A 95 17.05 2.37 12.77
CA SER A 95 16.07 3.15 12.01
C SER A 95 14.94 2.28 11.49
N TYR A 96 13.87 2.92 11.03
CA TYR A 96 12.75 2.26 10.41
C TYR A 96 12.20 3.02 9.22
N LYS A 97 11.49 2.29 8.36
CA LYS A 97 10.73 2.85 7.25
C LYS A 97 9.41 2.11 7.12
N VAL A 98 8.31 2.87 7.03
CA VAL A 98 7.03 2.30 6.61
C VAL A 98 7.04 2.15 5.10
N LEU A 99 6.81 0.93 4.65
CA LEU A 99 6.71 0.55 3.24
C LEU A 99 5.22 0.43 2.83
N PRO A 100 4.93 0.43 1.52
CA PRO A 100 3.58 0.14 1.04
C PRO A 100 3.03 -1.20 1.57
N ASN A 101 1.70 -1.36 1.52
CA ASN A 101 1.00 -2.58 1.94
C ASN A 101 1.16 -2.93 3.44
N SER A 102 1.28 -1.91 4.30
CA SER A 102 1.40 -2.09 5.76
C SER A 102 2.58 -2.98 6.14
N ARG A 103 3.75 -2.65 5.59
CA ARG A 103 5.02 -3.30 5.90
C ARG A 103 5.93 -2.31 6.63
N LEU A 104 6.69 -2.81 7.59
CA LEU A 104 7.69 -2.05 8.34
C LEU A 104 9.06 -2.65 8.02
N GLU A 105 9.97 -1.85 7.50
CA GLU A 105 11.38 -2.17 7.45
C GLU A 105 12.07 -1.61 8.69
N VAL A 106 12.87 -2.42 9.37
CA VAL A 106 13.70 -2.02 10.51
C VAL A 106 15.13 -2.35 10.15
N THR A 107 15.99 -1.33 10.17
CA THR A 107 17.42 -1.51 10.03
C THR A 107 18.04 -1.64 11.41
N ILE A 108 18.94 -2.61 11.57
CA ILE A 108 19.69 -2.85 12.80
C ILE A 108 21.16 -2.45 12.63
N LYS A 109 21.90 -2.43 13.74
CA LYS A 109 23.35 -2.24 13.74
C LYS A 109 24.02 -3.24 12.78
N GLY A 110 24.95 -2.73 11.96
CA GLY A 110 25.54 -3.49 10.85
C GLY A 110 24.80 -3.34 9.52
N ASN A 111 23.81 -2.45 9.43
CA ASN A 111 23.04 -2.13 8.22
C ASN A 111 22.30 -3.32 7.61
N ILE A 112 21.82 -4.22 8.47
CA ILE A 112 20.97 -5.34 8.09
C ILE A 112 19.51 -4.89 8.26
N SER A 113 18.65 -5.17 7.30
CA SER A 113 17.24 -4.81 7.35
C SER A 113 16.34 -6.03 7.47
N TYR A 114 15.34 -5.95 8.35
CA TYR A 114 14.27 -6.92 8.48
C TYR A 114 12.94 -6.28 8.13
N THR A 115 12.06 -7.05 7.49
CA THR A 115 10.71 -6.58 7.18
C THR A 115 9.66 -7.32 8.00
N PHE A 116 8.70 -6.56 8.51
CA PHE A 116 7.59 -7.02 9.32
C PHE A 116 6.27 -6.60 8.65
N GLY A 117 5.22 -7.39 8.83
CA GLY A 117 3.85 -6.90 8.67
C GLY A 117 3.50 -6.03 9.88
N ILE A 118 2.84 -4.91 9.63
CA ILE A 118 2.40 -3.99 10.67
C ILE A 118 0.89 -3.73 10.57
N SER A 119 0.20 -3.58 11.70
CA SER A 119 -1.15 -3.02 11.74
C SER A 119 -1.38 -2.26 13.03
N ILE A 120 -2.13 -1.16 12.95
CA ILE A 120 -2.52 -0.35 14.10
C ILE A 120 -4.05 -0.30 14.15
N SER A 121 -4.62 -0.57 15.34
CA SER A 121 -6.03 -0.38 15.64
C SER A 121 -6.14 0.32 17.00
N GLY A 122 -6.51 1.60 16.99
CA GLY A 122 -6.52 2.45 18.18
C GLY A 122 -5.13 2.51 18.85
N GLN A 123 -5.06 2.04 20.09
CA GLN A 123 -3.82 1.99 20.88
C GLN A 123 -3.09 0.65 20.78
N THR A 124 -3.49 -0.22 19.85
CA THR A 124 -2.88 -1.54 19.67
C THR A 124 -2.06 -1.59 18.39
N LEU A 125 -0.80 -1.97 18.51
CA LEU A 125 0.11 -2.26 17.42
C LEU A 125 0.33 -3.77 17.33
N ASN A 126 0.15 -4.36 16.15
CA ASN A 126 0.56 -5.73 15.89
C ASN A 126 1.75 -5.73 14.93
N LEU A 127 2.82 -6.40 15.35
CA LEU A 127 4.02 -6.61 14.55
C LEU A 127 4.13 -8.10 14.21
N ARG A 128 4.27 -8.42 12.93
CA ARG A 128 4.33 -9.80 12.43
C ARG A 128 5.63 -10.03 11.66
N PRO A 129 6.60 -10.79 12.19
CA PRO A 129 7.76 -11.18 11.42
C PRO A 129 7.38 -12.11 10.25
N ASN A 130 8.32 -12.34 9.33
CA ASN A 130 8.14 -13.35 8.30
C ASN A 130 8.35 -14.74 8.93
N CYS A 131 7.25 -15.38 9.32
CA CYS A 131 7.25 -16.75 9.80
C CYS A 131 6.56 -17.67 8.79
N ILE A 132 6.99 -18.93 8.74
CA ILE A 132 6.33 -19.98 7.95
C ILE A 132 4.92 -20.23 8.52
N GLU A 133 4.79 -20.18 9.83
CA GLU A 133 3.54 -20.39 10.58
C GLU A 133 3.11 -19.09 11.29
N GLY A 134 1.90 -19.05 11.83
CA GLY A 134 1.35 -17.85 12.47
C GLY A 134 2.21 -17.36 13.63
N CYS A 135 2.70 -16.12 13.56
CA CYS A 135 3.50 -15.52 14.62
C CYS A 135 3.26 -14.01 14.73
N GLY A 136 3.52 -13.44 15.90
CA GLY A 136 3.52 -12.00 16.08
C GLY A 136 3.62 -11.54 17.51
N THR A 137 3.78 -10.23 17.66
CA THR A 137 3.82 -9.54 18.96
C THR A 137 2.82 -8.40 18.94
N ARG A 138 2.05 -8.28 20.02
CA ARG A 138 1.09 -7.19 20.22
C ARG A 138 1.61 -6.22 21.26
N PHE A 139 1.51 -4.95 20.94
CA PHE A 139 1.93 -3.85 21.78
C PHE A 139 0.77 -2.91 22.06
N VAL A 140 0.83 -2.24 23.20
CA VAL A 140 -0.08 -1.16 23.58
C VAL A 140 0.70 0.14 23.67
N LYS A 141 0.13 1.22 23.15
CA LYS A 141 0.71 2.56 23.23
C LYS A 141 0.75 3.04 24.68
N VAL A 142 1.88 3.59 25.09
CA VAL A 142 2.10 4.08 26.47
C VAL A 142 2.57 5.53 26.53
N GLU A 143 3.05 6.09 25.42
CA GLU A 143 3.42 7.51 25.23
C GLU A 143 3.07 7.94 23.81
#